data_AF-A0A3L7T4V5-F1
#
_entry.id   AF-A0A3L7T4V5-F1
#
_cell.length_a   1.000
_cell.length_b   1.000
_cell.length_c   1.000
_cell.angle_alpha   90.00
_cell.angle_beta   90.00
_cell.angle_gamma   90.00
#
_symmetry.space_group_name_H-M   'P 1'
#
loop_
_entity.id
_entity.type
_entity.pdbx_description
1 polymer ?
#
loop_
_entity_poly.entity_id
_entity_poly.type
_entity_poly.pdbx_seq_one_letter_code
_entity_poly.pdbx_strand_id
1 'polypeptide(L)'
;MSPGFFARRALPVILAVSALISLGCASSPTPADPLGRVPQDLWLEIAVRPGYGVEDRAKVEERSVRFVLLPDGALHAEADRPLRQGLRPARARRLEREQMADVWGALVSAGFAEVLLADTRGNVDLIQPAAGEVLTTLVVHADGERFAFVRRYKPGDATEEAMRRVVRSIASLAWASDEALAESAELPTRYDAGPDPYARFAPRTETTKEGGQK
;
A
#
# COMPACT_ATOMS: atom_id res chain seq x y z
N MET A 1 -53.52 10.43 76.03
CA MET A 1 -52.32 11.09 76.58
C MET A 1 -51.37 11.41 75.43
N SER A 2 -50.99 12.69 75.33
CA SER A 2 -49.82 13.26 74.63
C SER A 2 -49.10 14.16 75.67
N PRO A 3 -47.91 14.79 75.45
CA PRO A 3 -46.90 14.75 74.36
C PRO A 3 -45.61 13.99 74.83
N GLY A 4 -44.42 14.04 74.20
CA GLY A 4 -44.00 14.55 72.88
C GLY A 4 -42.85 15.61 72.88
N PHE A 5 -41.95 15.51 71.89
CA PHE A 5 -40.86 16.44 71.50
C PHE A 5 -39.57 16.59 72.36
N PHE A 6 -38.51 17.02 71.66
CA PHE A 6 -37.12 17.38 72.07
C PHE A 6 -36.15 16.24 72.44
N ALA A 7 -34.83 16.27 72.18
CA ALA A 7 -33.93 16.80 71.11
C ALA A 7 -32.54 17.10 71.72
N ARG A 8 -31.45 16.84 70.95
CA ARG A 8 -30.06 17.28 71.21
C ARG A 8 -29.41 16.63 72.47
N ARG A 9 -28.08 16.50 72.60
CA ARG A 9 -26.89 16.95 71.84
C ARG A 9 -25.68 16.10 72.32
N ALA A 10 -24.71 15.77 71.45
CA ALA A 10 -23.24 15.81 71.72
C ALA A 10 -22.43 14.98 70.69
N LEU A 11 -21.68 15.68 69.84
CA LEU A 11 -20.36 15.24 69.32
C LEU A 11 -19.32 15.36 70.47
N PRO A 12 -18.04 14.88 70.41
CA PRO A 12 -17.17 14.91 69.22
C PRO A 12 -16.06 13.80 69.08
N VAL A 13 -15.20 13.95 68.04
CA VAL A 13 -13.84 13.36 67.82
C VAL A 13 -13.74 11.80 67.71
N ILE A 14 -12.82 11.10 67.01
CA ILE A 14 -11.53 11.35 66.30
C ILE A 14 -11.55 10.50 64.99
N LEU A 15 -11.40 11.08 63.79
CA LEU A 15 -10.21 11.07 62.92
C LEU A 15 -9.63 9.67 62.56
N ALA A 16 -9.92 9.18 61.36
CA ALA A 16 -9.15 8.14 60.67
C ALA A 16 -9.05 8.49 59.17
N VAL A 17 -7.83 8.84 58.73
CA VAL A 17 -7.54 9.18 57.33
C VAL A 17 -7.46 7.89 56.51
N SER A 18 -8.21 7.82 55.41
CA SER A 18 -7.99 6.86 54.33
C SER A 18 -7.92 7.60 53.00
N ALA A 19 -6.70 7.90 52.58
CA ALA A 19 -6.43 8.52 51.28
C ALA A 19 -6.70 7.51 50.16
N LEU A 20 -7.91 7.56 49.59
CA LEU A 20 -8.19 6.93 48.30
C LEU A 20 -7.57 7.79 47.20
N ILE A 21 -6.32 7.45 46.86
CA ILE A 21 -5.59 8.03 45.74
C ILE A 21 -6.24 7.52 44.45
N SER A 22 -7.29 8.20 43.99
CA SER A 22 -7.79 8.08 42.63
C SER A 22 -6.81 8.75 41.66
N LEU A 23 -5.65 8.10 41.49
CA LEU A 23 -4.74 8.35 40.37
C LEU A 23 -5.45 7.87 39.08
N GLY A 24 -6.42 8.65 38.64
CA GLY A 24 -6.97 8.50 37.30
C GLY A 24 -5.82 8.61 36.32
N CYS A 25 -5.63 7.57 35.52
CA CYS A 25 -4.68 7.61 34.42
C CYS A 25 -5.13 8.73 33.49
N ALA A 26 -4.51 9.90 33.62
CA ALA A 26 -4.60 10.95 32.63
C ALA A 26 -3.96 10.37 31.36
N SER A 27 -4.79 9.87 30.46
CA SER A 27 -4.39 9.59 29.10
C SER A 27 -3.90 10.92 28.54
N SER A 28 -2.58 11.09 28.48
CA SER A 28 -1.96 12.24 27.81
C SER A 28 -2.62 12.35 26.43
N PRO A 29 -3.16 13.53 26.04
CA PRO A 29 -3.73 13.66 24.72
C PRO A 29 -2.63 13.30 23.72
N THR A 30 -2.86 12.25 22.94
CA THR A 30 -1.94 11.84 21.88
C THR A 30 -1.64 13.07 21.04
N PRO A 31 -0.36 13.44 20.82
CA PRO A 31 -0.03 14.55 19.95
C PRO A 31 -0.81 14.42 18.64
N ALA A 32 -1.57 15.45 18.27
CA ALA A 32 -2.34 15.42 17.04
C ALA A 32 -1.35 15.21 15.89
N ASP A 33 -1.47 14.09 15.17
CA ASP A 33 -0.54 13.74 14.11
C ASP A 33 -0.63 14.83 13.02
N PRO A 34 0.42 15.62 12.77
CA PRO A 34 0.38 16.73 11.83
C PRO A 34 0.17 16.26 10.38
N LEU A 35 0.38 14.96 10.11
CA LEU A 35 0.17 14.32 8.81
C LEU A 35 -1.22 13.68 8.68
N GLY A 36 -2.05 13.77 9.73
CA GLY A 36 -3.34 13.09 9.82
C GLY A 36 -3.27 11.79 10.60
N ARG A 37 -4.37 11.39 11.26
CA ARG A 37 -4.42 10.20 12.10
C ARG A 37 -4.43 8.93 11.24
N VAL A 38 -3.25 8.40 10.95
CA VAL A 38 -3.08 7.02 10.47
C VAL A 38 -3.33 6.05 11.63
N PRO A 39 -4.16 5.00 11.46
CA PRO A 39 -4.34 3.96 12.47
C PRO A 39 -3.02 3.25 12.79
N GLN A 40 -2.72 3.03 14.08
CA GLN A 40 -1.46 2.38 14.49
C GLN A 40 -1.38 0.90 14.09
N ASP A 41 -2.53 0.30 13.82
CA ASP A 41 -2.73 -1.06 13.37
C ASP A 41 -3.03 -1.16 11.86
N LEU A 42 -2.80 -0.07 11.10
CA LEU A 42 -3.12 -0.01 9.67
C LEU A 42 -2.40 -1.14 8.90
N TRP A 43 -3.19 -2.12 8.49
CA TRP A 43 -2.79 -3.19 7.59
C TRP A 43 -3.77 -3.22 6.43
N LEU A 44 -3.27 -3.43 5.22
CA LEU A 44 -4.13 -3.61 4.06
C LEU A 44 -3.61 -4.71 3.15
N GLU A 45 -4.54 -5.37 2.46
CA GLU A 45 -4.25 -6.28 1.38
C GLU A 45 -5.11 -5.94 0.17
N ILE A 46 -4.46 -5.66 -0.97
CA ILE A 46 -5.09 -5.44 -2.26
C ILE A 46 -4.75 -6.64 -3.14
N ALA A 47 -5.76 -7.27 -3.74
CA ALA A 47 -5.59 -8.34 -4.71
C ALA A 47 -6.44 -8.06 -5.94
N VAL A 48 -5.77 -7.92 -7.09
CA VAL A 48 -6.40 -7.80 -8.43
C VAL A 48 -6.31 -9.16 -9.10
N ARG A 49 -7.47 -9.69 -9.51
CA ARG A 49 -7.66 -11.03 -10.04
C ARG A 49 -8.43 -10.95 -11.36
N PRO A 50 -7.74 -10.87 -12.51
CA PRO A 50 -8.39 -10.95 -13.82
C PRO A 50 -8.98 -12.35 -14.03
N GLY A 51 -10.23 -12.40 -14.50
CA GLY A 51 -10.93 -13.62 -14.85
C GLY A 51 -10.40 -14.29 -16.12
N TYR A 52 -10.97 -15.46 -16.42
CA TYR A 52 -10.69 -16.15 -17.68
C TYR A 52 -11.13 -15.29 -18.88
N GLY A 53 -10.35 -15.28 -19.96
CA GLY A 53 -10.66 -14.51 -21.17
C GLY A 53 -10.39 -13.00 -21.08
N VAL A 54 -9.86 -12.49 -19.96
CA VAL A 54 -9.30 -11.13 -19.91
C VAL A 54 -7.96 -11.14 -20.64
N GLU A 55 -7.95 -10.69 -21.88
CA GLU A 55 -6.75 -10.42 -22.69
C GLU A 55 -6.23 -8.99 -22.46
N ASP A 56 -4.99 -8.74 -22.87
CA ASP A 56 -4.24 -7.47 -22.79
C ASP A 56 -4.27 -6.73 -21.43
N ARG A 57 -3.26 -7.02 -20.60
CA ARG A 57 -3.21 -6.62 -19.17
C ARG A 57 -2.10 -5.63 -18.87
N ALA A 58 -1.89 -4.65 -19.76
CA ALA A 58 -0.81 -3.67 -19.62
C ALA A 58 -0.91 -2.80 -18.36
N LYS A 59 -2.13 -2.55 -17.84
CA LYS A 59 -2.35 -1.73 -16.64
C LYS A 59 -2.28 -2.57 -15.36
N VAL A 60 -1.76 -1.97 -14.28
CA VAL A 60 -1.61 -2.67 -12.99
C VAL A 60 -2.94 -3.08 -12.38
N GLU A 61 -3.97 -2.26 -12.55
CA GLU A 61 -5.35 -2.54 -12.15
C GLU A 61 -6.06 -3.58 -13.04
N GLU A 62 -5.43 -4.09 -14.11
CA GLU A 62 -6.04 -5.08 -15.01
C GLU A 62 -5.25 -6.42 -15.04
N ARG A 63 -4.10 -6.49 -14.35
CA ARG A 63 -3.25 -7.69 -14.24
C ARG A 63 -3.36 -8.40 -12.90
N SER A 64 -2.83 -9.63 -12.84
CA SER A 64 -2.73 -10.38 -11.58
C SER A 64 -1.69 -9.72 -10.68
N VAL A 65 -2.13 -9.06 -9.61
CA VAL A 65 -1.22 -8.39 -8.66
C VAL A 65 -1.76 -8.47 -7.24
N ARG A 66 -0.86 -8.59 -6.27
CA ARG A 66 -1.17 -8.51 -4.84
C ARG A 66 -0.21 -7.58 -4.13
N PHE A 67 -0.77 -6.67 -3.34
CA PHE A 67 -0.05 -5.78 -2.43
C PHE A 67 -0.46 -6.08 -0.99
N VAL A 68 0.50 -6.07 -0.06
CA VAL A 68 0.25 -6.16 1.39
C VAL A 68 1.07 -5.08 2.08
N LEU A 69 0.41 -4.14 2.75
CA LEU A 69 1.06 -3.15 3.60
C LEU A 69 0.91 -3.56 5.06
N LEU A 70 1.99 -3.51 5.81
CA LEU A 70 2.02 -3.80 7.25
C LEU A 70 2.08 -2.51 8.07
N PRO A 71 1.68 -2.53 9.37
CA PRO A 71 1.67 -1.33 10.21
C PRO A 71 3.05 -0.71 10.46
N ASP A 72 4.14 -1.44 10.22
CA ASP A 72 5.53 -0.96 10.32
C ASP A 72 6.03 -0.25 9.04
N GLY A 73 5.14 -0.07 8.05
CA GLY A 73 5.43 0.50 6.73
C GLY A 73 5.98 -0.51 5.72
N ALA A 74 6.16 -1.79 6.05
CA ALA A 74 6.66 -2.76 5.08
C ALA A 74 5.62 -3.03 3.98
N LEU A 75 5.94 -2.62 2.75
CA LEU A 75 5.12 -2.85 1.56
C LEU A 75 5.64 -4.07 0.80
N HIS A 76 4.79 -5.08 0.68
CA HIS A 76 5.03 -6.30 -0.07
C HIS A 76 4.23 -6.28 -1.38
N ALA A 77 4.83 -6.72 -2.49
CA ALA A 77 4.17 -6.75 -3.80
C ALA A 77 4.60 -7.97 -4.63
N GLU A 78 3.66 -8.56 -5.37
CA GLU A 78 3.90 -9.58 -6.40
C GLU A 78 2.93 -9.37 -7.57
N ALA A 79 3.44 -9.42 -8.79
CA ALA A 79 2.68 -9.24 -10.03
C ALA A 79 2.94 -10.37 -11.03
N ASP A 80 2.00 -10.55 -11.96
CA ASP A 80 2.09 -11.42 -13.14
C ASP A 80 2.36 -12.91 -12.82
N ARG A 81 2.01 -13.30 -11.59
CA ARG A 81 1.99 -14.68 -11.09
C ARG A 81 0.59 -15.02 -10.57
N PRO A 82 0.18 -16.30 -10.62
CA PRO A 82 -1.03 -16.75 -9.92
C PRO A 82 -0.86 -16.47 -8.43
N LEU A 83 -1.82 -15.76 -7.83
CA LEU A 83 -1.73 -15.35 -6.42
C LEU A 83 -1.71 -16.58 -5.51
N ARG A 84 -0.59 -16.80 -4.84
CA ARG A 84 -0.41 -17.94 -3.93
C ARG A 84 -1.01 -17.62 -2.57
N GLN A 85 -2.09 -18.33 -2.22
CA GLN A 85 -2.67 -18.28 -0.88
C GLN A 85 -1.65 -18.75 0.17
N GLY A 86 -1.70 -18.16 1.36
CA GLY A 86 -0.84 -18.53 2.50
C GLY A 86 0.62 -18.06 2.42
N LEU A 87 1.09 -17.56 1.27
CA LEU A 87 2.43 -16.96 1.14
C LEU A 87 2.33 -15.44 1.13
N ARG A 88 3.21 -14.75 1.85
CA ARG A 88 3.35 -13.30 1.75
C ARG A 88 4.15 -12.96 0.47
N PRO A 89 3.76 -11.94 -0.31
CA PRO A 89 4.58 -11.47 -1.43
C PRO A 89 5.99 -11.04 -0.97
N ALA A 90 6.93 -10.93 -1.92
CA ALA A 90 8.25 -10.37 -1.62
C ALA A 90 8.12 -8.93 -1.10
N ARG A 91 9.01 -8.50 -0.20
CA ARG A 91 9.05 -7.09 0.24
C ARG A 91 9.50 -6.24 -0.95
N ALA A 92 8.66 -5.30 -1.37
CA ALA A 92 8.99 -4.33 -2.41
C ALA A 92 9.85 -3.21 -1.80
N ARG A 93 9.33 -2.53 -0.77
CA ARG A 93 10.05 -1.47 -0.03
C ARG A 93 9.54 -1.30 1.40
N ARG A 94 10.05 -0.29 2.09
CA ARG A 94 9.42 0.28 3.28
C ARG A 94 8.86 1.67 2.93
N LEU A 95 7.68 1.99 3.44
CA LEU A 95 7.08 3.31 3.34
C LEU A 95 7.42 4.14 4.58
N GLU A 96 7.67 5.42 4.35
CA GLU A 96 7.83 6.42 5.43
C GLU A 96 6.46 6.85 6.00
N ARG A 97 6.46 7.51 7.16
CA ARG A 97 5.22 7.96 7.83
C ARG A 97 4.34 8.84 6.92
N GLU A 98 4.96 9.72 6.14
CA GLU A 98 4.27 10.59 5.18
C GLU A 98 3.56 9.76 4.10
N GLN A 99 4.24 8.77 3.53
CA GLN A 99 3.65 7.86 2.55
C GLN A 99 2.55 6.96 3.15
N MET A 100 2.66 6.58 4.42
CA MET A 100 1.57 5.89 5.14
C MET A 100 0.34 6.80 5.31
N ALA A 101 0.56 8.09 5.57
CA ALA A 101 -0.50 9.08 5.64
C ALA A 101 -1.15 9.36 4.28
N ASP A 102 -0.36 9.42 3.19
CA ASP A 102 -0.88 9.54 1.82
C ASP A 102 -1.74 8.33 1.43
N VAL A 103 -1.30 7.10 1.74
CA VAL A 103 -2.10 5.87 1.51
C VAL A 103 -3.40 5.92 2.30
N TRP A 104 -3.36 6.29 3.58
CA TRP A 104 -4.56 6.39 4.40
C TRP A 104 -5.51 7.49 3.90
N GLY A 105 -4.99 8.67 3.57
CA GLY A 105 -5.75 9.78 3.00
C GLY A 105 -6.39 9.44 1.66
N ALA A 106 -5.72 8.64 0.81
CA ALA A 106 -6.27 8.11 -0.43
C ALA A 106 -7.42 7.11 -0.17
N LEU A 107 -7.30 6.24 0.83
CA LEU A 107 -8.36 5.32 1.24
C LEU A 107 -9.59 6.07 1.78
N VAL A 108 -9.38 7.04 2.68
CA VAL A 108 -10.45 7.90 3.22
C VAL A 108 -11.16 8.65 2.10
N SER A 109 -10.41 9.32 1.21
CA SER A 109 -10.96 10.08 0.09
C SER A 109 -11.71 9.23 -0.94
N ALA A 110 -11.40 7.92 -1.00
CA ALA A 110 -12.05 6.95 -1.87
C ALA A 110 -13.24 6.23 -1.20
N GLY A 111 -13.54 6.50 0.07
CA GLY A 111 -14.61 5.83 0.83
C GLY A 111 -14.24 4.42 1.34
N PHE A 112 -12.95 4.05 1.32
CA PHE A 112 -12.46 2.73 1.71
C PHE A 112 -11.90 2.66 3.14
N ALA A 113 -12.10 3.72 3.94
CA ALA A 113 -11.71 3.75 5.35
C ALA A 113 -12.87 3.44 6.32
N GLU A 114 -14.12 3.43 5.84
CA GLU A 114 -15.30 3.29 6.69
C GLU A 114 -15.86 1.86 6.70
N VAL A 115 -15.94 1.26 7.89
CA VAL A 115 -16.50 -0.09 8.06
C VAL A 115 -17.97 -0.18 7.61
N LEU A 116 -18.75 0.89 7.79
CA LEU A 116 -20.16 0.94 7.41
C LEU A 116 -20.38 0.91 5.88
N LEU A 117 -19.35 1.21 5.09
CA LEU A 117 -19.38 1.18 3.63
C LEU A 117 -18.79 -0.13 3.06
N ALA A 118 -18.28 -1.02 3.92
CA ALA A 118 -17.64 -2.26 3.50
C ALA A 118 -18.65 -3.31 3.00
N ASP A 119 -18.34 -3.97 1.89
CA ASP A 119 -19.21 -5.01 1.32
C ASP A 119 -19.22 -6.29 2.18
N THR A 120 -18.14 -6.54 2.94
CA THR A 120 -18.06 -7.71 3.82
C THR A 120 -17.04 -7.56 4.95
N ARG A 121 -17.25 -8.33 6.03
CA ARG A 121 -16.24 -8.67 7.05
C ARG A 121 -15.73 -10.12 6.90
N GLY A 122 -16.19 -10.85 5.88
CA GLY A 122 -15.88 -12.25 5.62
C GLY A 122 -14.60 -12.48 4.80
N ASN A 123 -14.35 -13.74 4.42
CA ASN A 123 -13.16 -14.10 3.65
C ASN A 123 -13.32 -13.81 2.15
N VAL A 124 -12.63 -12.78 1.65
CA VAL A 124 -12.62 -12.38 0.24
C VAL A 124 -11.87 -13.34 -0.70
N ASP A 125 -11.06 -14.26 -0.18
CA ASP A 125 -10.36 -15.28 -0.98
C ASP A 125 -11.33 -16.29 -1.60
N LEU A 126 -12.53 -16.43 -1.01
CA LEU A 126 -13.60 -17.30 -1.51
C LEU A 126 -14.34 -16.70 -2.71
N ILE A 127 -14.21 -15.39 -2.93
CA ILE A 127 -14.84 -14.67 -4.03
C ILE A 127 -13.98 -14.85 -5.27
N GLN A 128 -14.54 -15.36 -6.37
CA GLN A 128 -13.82 -15.55 -7.63
C GLN A 128 -14.31 -14.57 -8.73
N PRO A 129 -13.43 -14.17 -9.67
CA PRO A 129 -13.83 -13.42 -10.85
C PRO A 129 -14.66 -14.30 -11.81
N ALA A 130 -15.65 -13.71 -12.45
CA ALA A 130 -16.32 -14.30 -13.62
C ALA A 130 -15.43 -14.20 -14.88
N ALA A 131 -15.86 -14.78 -16.00
CA ALA A 131 -15.16 -14.64 -17.27
C ALA A 131 -15.27 -13.20 -17.81
N GLY A 132 -14.17 -12.65 -18.34
CA GLY A 132 -14.12 -11.32 -18.96
C GLY A 132 -14.18 -10.12 -18.01
N GLU A 133 -14.14 -10.33 -16.69
CA GLU A 133 -14.07 -9.25 -15.69
C GLU A 133 -12.76 -9.29 -14.88
N VAL A 134 -12.45 -8.19 -14.21
CA VAL A 134 -11.39 -8.08 -13.20
C VAL A 134 -12.06 -7.93 -11.84
N LEU A 135 -11.71 -8.83 -10.91
CA LEU A 135 -12.10 -8.74 -9.51
C LEU A 135 -10.98 -8.07 -8.72
N THR A 136 -11.26 -6.92 -8.10
CA THR A 136 -10.35 -6.28 -7.14
C THR A 136 -10.92 -6.35 -5.75
N THR A 137 -10.17 -6.92 -4.82
CA THR A 137 -10.52 -6.98 -3.39
C THR A 137 -9.52 -6.20 -2.57
N LEU A 138 -10.01 -5.30 -1.74
CA LEU A 138 -9.25 -4.51 -0.78
C LEU A 138 -9.72 -4.91 0.62
N VAL A 139 -8.83 -5.49 1.42
CA VAL A 139 -9.06 -5.74 2.84
C VAL A 139 -8.32 -4.65 3.62
N VAL A 140 -8.99 -4.06 4.60
CA VAL A 140 -8.43 -3.07 5.52
C VAL A 140 -8.55 -3.60 6.95
N HIS A 141 -7.52 -3.39 7.74
CA HIS A 141 -7.55 -3.46 9.19
C HIS A 141 -7.15 -2.09 9.72
N ALA A 142 -8.01 -1.49 10.54
CA ALA A 142 -7.82 -0.16 11.10
C ALA A 142 -8.68 0.00 12.35
N ASP A 143 -8.14 0.67 13.38
CA ASP A 143 -8.82 0.99 14.64
C ASP A 143 -9.42 -0.26 15.33
N GLY A 144 -8.78 -1.41 15.16
CA GLY A 144 -9.20 -2.70 15.71
C GLY A 144 -10.27 -3.46 14.91
N GLU A 145 -10.77 -2.91 13.80
CA GLU A 145 -11.74 -3.58 12.91
C GLU A 145 -11.09 -4.05 11.61
N ARG A 146 -11.51 -5.24 11.14
CA ARG A 146 -11.15 -5.79 9.82
C ARG A 146 -12.39 -5.88 8.92
N PHE A 147 -12.27 -5.30 7.73
CA PHE A 147 -13.36 -5.18 6.76
C PHE A 147 -12.80 -5.20 5.33
N ALA A 148 -13.66 -5.40 4.34
CA ALA A 148 -13.23 -5.51 2.96
C ALA A 148 -14.22 -4.95 1.95
N PHE A 149 -13.65 -4.42 0.87
CA PHE A 149 -14.33 -3.92 -0.30
C PHE A 149 -14.05 -4.83 -1.50
N VAL A 150 -15.08 -5.03 -2.32
CA VAL A 150 -15.08 -5.97 -3.45
C VAL A 150 -15.62 -5.24 -4.66
N ARG A 151 -14.78 -5.09 -5.70
CA ARG A 151 -15.14 -4.41 -6.95
C ARG A 151 -14.92 -5.31 -8.16
N ARG A 152 -15.85 -5.24 -9.12
CA ARG A 152 -15.84 -5.98 -10.37
C ARG A 152 -16.04 -4.99 -11.51
N TYR A 153 -15.18 -5.06 -12.52
CA TYR A 153 -15.25 -4.20 -13.71
C TYR A 153 -14.73 -4.95 -14.93
N LYS A 154 -15.05 -4.46 -16.13
CA LYS A 154 -14.46 -4.96 -17.37
C LYS A 154 -13.17 -4.19 -17.67
N PRO A 155 -12.14 -4.83 -18.27
CA PRO A 155 -10.96 -4.12 -18.76
C PRO A 155 -11.36 -2.96 -19.67
N GLY A 156 -10.71 -1.80 -19.52
CA GLY A 156 -10.99 -0.61 -20.33
C GLY A 156 -12.29 0.15 -20.02
N ASP A 157 -13.17 -0.37 -19.16
CA ASP A 157 -14.34 0.38 -18.65
C ASP A 157 -13.88 1.55 -17.75
N ALA A 158 -14.75 2.52 -17.50
CA ALA A 158 -14.54 3.66 -16.59
C ALA A 158 -15.22 3.47 -15.22
N THR A 159 -15.73 2.27 -14.95
CA THR A 159 -16.26 1.87 -13.64
C THR A 159 -15.15 1.71 -12.60
N GLU A 160 -15.50 1.87 -11.32
CA GLU A 160 -14.62 1.62 -10.17
C GLU A 160 -13.30 2.41 -10.14
N GLU A 161 -13.29 3.61 -10.73
CA GLU A 161 -12.12 4.51 -10.77
C GLU A 161 -11.52 4.82 -9.38
N ALA A 162 -12.33 4.86 -8.32
CA ALA A 162 -11.82 5.04 -6.96
C ALA A 162 -10.89 3.88 -6.55
N MET A 163 -11.33 2.62 -6.77
CA MET A 163 -10.52 1.43 -6.50
C MET A 163 -9.31 1.37 -7.42
N ARG A 164 -9.49 1.60 -8.72
CA ARG A 164 -8.40 1.58 -9.71
C ARG A 164 -7.33 2.64 -9.40
N ARG A 165 -7.72 3.84 -8.94
CA ARG A 165 -6.80 4.89 -8.49
C ARG A 165 -5.99 4.46 -7.28
N VAL A 166 -6.60 3.80 -6.28
CA VAL A 166 -5.89 3.25 -5.12
C VAL A 166 -4.90 2.17 -5.55
N VAL A 167 -5.28 1.25 -6.45
CA VAL A 167 -4.37 0.23 -7.00
C VAL A 167 -3.19 0.89 -7.73
N ARG A 168 -3.43 1.89 -8.57
CA ARG A 168 -2.36 2.65 -9.26
C ARG A 168 -1.43 3.37 -8.29
N SER A 169 -1.99 3.99 -7.23
CA SER A 169 -1.22 4.68 -6.20
C SER A 169 -0.30 3.74 -5.42
N ILE A 170 -0.82 2.63 -4.89
CA ILE A 170 0.03 1.66 -4.17
C ILE A 170 1.04 0.97 -5.10
N ALA A 171 0.71 0.77 -6.38
CA ALA A 171 1.66 0.28 -7.38
C ALA A 171 2.79 1.27 -7.66
N SER A 172 2.49 2.57 -7.77
CA SER A 172 3.52 3.60 -7.88
C SER A 172 4.40 3.66 -6.64
N LEU A 173 3.85 3.49 -5.43
CA LEU A 173 4.68 3.37 -4.23
C LEU A 173 5.55 2.11 -4.27
N ALA A 174 4.98 0.95 -4.63
CA ALA A 174 5.69 -0.33 -4.64
C ALA A 174 6.86 -0.41 -5.64
N TRP A 175 6.76 0.27 -6.79
CA TRP A 175 7.73 0.14 -7.89
C TRP A 175 8.27 1.45 -8.47
N ALA A 176 7.99 2.61 -7.86
CA ALA A 176 8.77 3.81 -8.18
C ALA A 176 10.24 3.58 -7.82
N SER A 177 11.14 3.93 -8.74
CA SER A 177 12.58 3.98 -8.47
C SER A 177 12.86 4.88 -7.26
N ASP A 178 13.72 4.41 -6.35
CA ASP A 178 14.08 5.14 -5.11
C ASP A 178 14.95 6.39 -5.36
N GLU A 179 15.37 6.64 -6.60
CA GLU A 179 16.47 7.54 -6.95
C GLU A 179 16.07 8.51 -8.07
N ALA A 180 16.62 9.73 -8.04
CA ALA A 180 16.51 10.75 -9.08
C ALA A 180 17.36 10.40 -10.34
N LEU A 181 17.23 9.16 -10.81
CA LEU A 181 18.05 8.47 -11.82
C LEU A 181 18.11 9.12 -13.21
N ALA A 182 17.42 10.24 -13.44
CA ALA A 182 17.47 10.98 -14.70
C ALA A 182 18.56 12.07 -14.72
N GLU A 183 18.93 12.66 -13.58
CA GLU A 183 19.82 13.83 -13.54
C GLU A 183 21.23 13.50 -13.03
N SER A 184 21.40 12.45 -12.22
CA SER A 184 22.70 12.06 -11.63
C SER A 184 23.23 10.70 -12.11
N ALA A 185 22.56 10.05 -13.07
CA ALA A 185 23.05 8.81 -13.67
C ALA A 185 24.18 9.10 -14.66
N GLU A 186 25.42 9.16 -14.17
CA GLU A 186 26.61 9.02 -15.00
C GLU A 186 26.60 7.63 -15.66
N LEU A 187 26.07 7.56 -16.89
CA LEU A 187 26.15 6.37 -17.72
C LEU A 187 27.64 5.98 -17.88
N PRO A 188 28.03 4.72 -17.63
CA PRO A 188 29.43 4.32 -17.74
C PRO A 188 30.02 4.65 -19.11
N THR A 189 30.93 5.63 -19.15
CA THR A 189 31.59 6.04 -20.39
C THR A 189 32.41 4.87 -20.92
N ARG A 190 31.94 4.23 -21.99
CA ARG A 190 32.72 3.21 -22.70
C ARG A 190 33.94 3.86 -23.32
N TYR A 191 35.12 3.57 -22.79
CA TYR A 191 36.42 3.93 -23.36
C TYR A 191 36.79 3.09 -24.60
N ASP A 192 35.80 2.70 -25.41
CA ASP A 192 35.99 1.93 -26.65
C ASP A 192 36.55 2.79 -27.81
N ALA A 193 36.90 4.05 -27.56
CA ALA A 193 37.48 5.01 -28.52
C ALA A 193 38.97 4.75 -28.84
N GLY A 194 39.41 3.49 -28.80
CA GLY A 194 40.71 3.07 -29.32
C GLY A 194 40.67 2.87 -30.84
N PRO A 195 41.83 2.85 -31.53
CA PRO A 195 41.90 2.39 -32.91
C PRO A 195 41.39 0.95 -33.02
N ASP A 196 40.59 0.64 -34.05
CA ASP A 196 40.03 -0.70 -34.24
C ASP A 196 41.14 -1.78 -34.23
N PRO A 197 41.17 -2.69 -33.23
CA PRO A 197 42.21 -3.71 -33.12
C PRO A 197 42.17 -4.76 -34.24
N TYR A 198 41.10 -4.78 -35.03
CA TYR A 198 40.91 -5.66 -36.18
C TYR A 198 41.22 -5.00 -37.53
N ALA A 199 41.52 -3.69 -37.59
CA ALA A 199 41.87 -2.99 -38.83
C ALA A 199 43.05 -3.64 -39.58
N ARG A 200 43.98 -4.27 -38.85
CA ARG A 200 45.10 -5.07 -39.39
C ARG A 200 44.70 -6.32 -40.18
N PHE A 201 43.45 -6.77 -40.05
CA PHE A 201 42.88 -7.93 -40.76
C PHE A 201 41.91 -7.50 -41.87
N ALA A 202 41.70 -6.20 -42.09
CA ALA A 202 40.89 -5.73 -43.21
C ALA A 202 41.48 -6.26 -44.54
N PRO A 203 40.67 -6.82 -45.44
CA PRO A 203 41.16 -7.37 -46.70
C PRO A 203 41.79 -6.26 -47.52
N ARG A 204 43.03 -6.49 -47.97
CA ARG A 204 43.74 -5.54 -48.82
C ARG A 204 43.07 -5.49 -50.18
N THR A 205 42.43 -4.38 -50.51
CA THR A 205 41.89 -4.14 -51.86
C THR A 205 43.05 -4.07 -52.85
N GLU A 206 43.31 -5.18 -53.55
CA GLU A 206 44.33 -5.21 -54.59
C GLU A 206 43.87 -4.34 -55.77
N THR A 207 44.55 -3.21 -55.97
CA THR A 207 44.36 -2.38 -57.14
C THR A 207 45.01 -3.05 -58.34
N THR A 208 44.23 -3.89 -59.04
CA THR A 208 44.63 -4.49 -60.32
C THR A 208 45.05 -3.38 -61.29
N LYS A 209 46.35 -3.31 -61.56
CA LYS A 209 46.90 -2.48 -62.63
C LYS A 209 46.63 -3.17 -63.97
N GLU A 210 45.49 -2.89 -64.59
CA GLU A 210 45.36 -3.12 -66.03
C GLU A 210 46.17 -2.05 -66.77
N GLY A 211 47.31 -2.47 -67.32
CA GLY A 211 48.13 -1.62 -68.18
C GLY A 211 47.91 -1.94 -69.65
N GLY A 212 47.66 -0.90 -70.44
CA GLY A 212 48.23 -0.79 -71.78
C GLY A 212 47.35 -1.14 -73.00
N GLN A 213 47.36 -0.19 -73.93
CA GLN A 213 47.15 -0.32 -75.39
C GLN A 213 45.76 -0.71 -75.93
N LYS A 214 45.12 0.27 -76.59
CA LYS A 214 45.43 0.54 -78.01
C LYS A 214 45.41 2.03 -78.32
#